data_AF-A0A2T2NE28-F1
#
_entry.id   AF-A0A2T2NE28-F1
#
_cell.length_a   1.000
_cell.length_b   1.000
_cell.length_c   1.000
_cell.angle_alpha   90.00
_cell.angle_beta   90.00
_cell.angle_gamma   90.00
#
_symmetry.space_group_name_H-M   'P 1'
#
loop_
_entity.id
_entity.type
_entity.pdbx_description
1 polymer ?
#
loop_
_entity_poly.entity_id
_entity_poly.type
_entity_poly.pdbx_seq_one_letter_code
_entity_poly.pdbx_strand_id
1 'polypeptide(L)'
;MPKLQILELWNGEKDHAALFKYKINKDRRQAKIVWRANWHFELEGLVVEEWQDVAYANDVGHLEIENELLTPSQIRFHGEAILILELEIEVACPVSIQQIHREHVERECQWFQSGDM
;
A
#
# COMPACT_ATOMS: atom_id res chain seq x y z
N MET A 1 -12.00 8.50 -22.44
CA MET A 1 -11.92 7.69 -21.21
C MET A 1 -11.51 8.60 -20.06
N PRO A 2 -11.97 8.36 -18.81
CA PRO A 2 -11.47 9.10 -17.66
C PRO A 2 -9.95 8.90 -17.51
N LYS A 3 -9.22 9.98 -17.20
CA LYS A 3 -7.76 9.94 -16.99
C LYS A 3 -7.47 9.60 -15.52
N LEU A 4 -6.68 8.56 -15.27
CA LEU A 4 -6.32 8.11 -13.92
C LEU A 4 -5.57 9.23 -13.16
N GLN A 5 -6.12 9.68 -12.03
CA GLN A 5 -5.51 10.71 -11.17
C GLN A 5 -4.82 10.10 -9.94
N ILE A 6 -5.42 9.06 -9.37
CA ILE A 6 -4.94 8.37 -8.18
C ILE A 6 -5.19 6.87 -8.35
N LEU A 7 -4.20 6.06 -7.99
CA LEU A 7 -4.36 4.62 -7.79
C LEU A 7 -3.62 4.25 -6.51
N GLU A 8 -4.33 3.60 -5.60
CA GLU A 8 -3.73 2.96 -4.43
C GLU A 8 -4.01 1.47 -4.50
N LEU A 9 -2.96 0.67 -4.49
CA LEU A 9 -3.01 -0.77 -4.34
C LEU A 9 -2.24 -1.11 -3.08
N TRP A 10 -2.87 -1.83 -2.17
CA TRP A 10 -2.23 -2.23 -0.94
C TRP A 10 -2.44 -3.72 -0.69
N ASN A 11 -1.46 -4.32 -0.02
CA ASN A 11 -1.55 -5.66 0.51
C ASN A 11 -0.99 -5.68 1.93
N GLY A 12 -1.62 -6.45 2.79
CA GLY A 12 -1.11 -6.80 4.11
C GLY A 12 -1.15 -8.30 4.25
N GLU A 13 -0.08 -8.87 4.75
CA GLU A 13 0.07 -10.24 5.22
C GLU A 13 0.90 -10.19 6.50
N LYS A 14 0.96 -11.30 7.23
CA LYS A 14 1.88 -11.44 8.35
C LYS A 14 3.31 -11.12 7.90
N ASP A 15 3.94 -10.19 8.62
CA ASP A 15 5.30 -9.71 8.40
C ASP A 15 5.56 -9.09 7.01
N HIS A 16 4.54 -8.85 6.18
CA HIS A 16 4.70 -8.26 4.85
C HIS A 16 3.54 -7.30 4.57
N ALA A 17 3.85 -6.04 4.31
CA ALA A 17 2.86 -5.15 3.74
C ALA A 17 3.49 -4.15 2.80
N ALA A 18 2.71 -3.77 1.80
CA ALA A 18 3.09 -2.74 0.86
C ALA A 18 1.89 -1.90 0.43
N LEU A 19 2.21 -0.65 0.11
CA LEU A 19 1.37 0.30 -0.59
C LEU A 19 2.11 0.71 -1.87
N PHE A 20 1.47 0.45 -2.99
CA PHE A 20 1.75 1.12 -4.24
C PHE A 20 0.77 2.28 -4.40
N LYS A 21 1.29 3.50 -4.50
CA LYS A 21 0.49 4.71 -4.68
C LYS A 21 0.96 5.50 -5.88
N TYR A 22 0.12 5.61 -6.90
CA TYR A 22 0.27 6.56 -7.99
C TYR A 22 -0.61 7.77 -7.74
N LYS A 23 -0.07 8.99 -7.90
CA LYS A 23 -0.85 10.22 -7.79
C LYS A 23 -0.33 11.31 -8.73
N ILE A 24 -1.26 12.00 -9.39
CA ILE A 24 -0.98 13.21 -10.15
C ILE A 24 -0.91 14.43 -9.22
N ASN A 25 0.16 15.22 -9.37
CA ASN A 25 0.27 16.56 -8.81
C ASN A 25 0.25 17.58 -9.96
N LYS A 26 -0.91 18.19 -10.20
CA LYS A 26 -1.10 19.16 -11.30
C LYS A 26 -0.33 20.46 -11.07
N ASP A 27 -0.22 20.92 -9.83
CA ASP A 27 0.48 22.16 -9.48
C ASP A 27 1.98 22.07 -9.82
N ARG A 28 2.57 20.89 -9.59
CA ARG A 28 3.96 20.59 -9.92
C ARG A 28 4.15 20.01 -11.32
N ARG A 29 3.06 19.80 -12.07
CA ARG A 29 3.04 19.14 -13.39
C ARG A 29 3.80 17.81 -13.42
N GLN A 30 3.66 17.01 -12.35
CA GLN A 30 4.34 15.73 -12.19
C GLN A 30 3.38 14.63 -11.72
N ALA A 31 3.73 13.38 -12.00
CA ALA A 31 3.17 12.20 -11.37
C ALA A 31 4.17 11.67 -10.34
N LYS A 32 3.67 11.01 -9.29
CA LYS A 32 4.51 10.33 -8.29
C LYS A 32 4.01 8.92 -8.07
N ILE A 33 4.92 7.95 -8.10
CA ILE A 33 4.73 6.63 -7.54
C ILE A 33 5.47 6.56 -6.22
N VAL A 34 4.78 6.12 -5.18
CA VAL A 34 5.37 5.76 -3.90
C VAL A 34 5.21 4.26 -3.72
N TRP A 35 6.32 3.59 -3.45
CA TRP A 35 6.36 2.24 -2.92
C TRP A 35 6.68 2.32 -1.43
N ARG A 36 5.67 2.18 -0.59
CA ARG A 36 5.84 2.20 0.87
C ARG A 36 5.62 0.79 1.39
N ALA A 37 6.68 0.13 1.84
CA ALA A 37 6.61 -1.28 2.21
C ALA A 37 7.71 -1.65 3.19
N ASN A 38 7.58 -2.78 3.88
CA ASN A 38 8.67 -3.32 4.70
C ASN A 38 9.65 -4.21 3.93
N TRP A 39 9.55 -4.21 2.61
CA TRP A 39 10.47 -4.91 1.70
C TRP A 39 10.75 -4.06 0.46
N HIS A 40 11.92 -4.27 -0.12
CA HIS A 40 12.36 -3.51 -1.29
C HIS A 40 11.72 -4.04 -2.57
N PHE A 41 11.25 -3.14 -3.41
CA PHE A 41 10.71 -3.46 -4.72
C PHE A 41 11.16 -2.40 -5.73
N GLU A 42 11.62 -2.85 -6.89
CA GLU A 42 11.95 -1.98 -8.01
C GLU A 42 11.04 -2.31 -9.17
N LEU A 43 10.42 -1.27 -9.73
CA LEU A 43 9.66 -1.40 -10.97
C LEU A 43 10.61 -1.65 -12.13
N GLU A 44 10.27 -2.63 -12.96
CA GLU A 44 11.00 -2.87 -14.20
C GLU A 44 10.90 -1.65 -15.14
N GLY A 45 11.95 -1.40 -15.93
CA GLY A 45 12.02 -0.22 -16.81
C GLY A 45 10.82 -0.08 -17.74
N LEU A 46 10.33 -1.18 -18.33
CA LEU A 46 9.13 -1.18 -19.16
C LEU A 46 7.88 -0.77 -18.37
N VAL A 47 7.76 -1.20 -17.11
CA VAL A 47 6.63 -0.80 -16.25
C VAL A 47 6.71 0.69 -15.92
N VAL A 48 7.92 1.23 -15.71
CA VAL A 48 8.13 2.67 -15.51
C VAL A 48 7.73 3.47 -16.75
N GLU A 49 8.08 3.00 -17.95
CA GLU A 49 7.70 3.64 -19.22
C GLU A 49 6.18 3.69 -19.40
N GLU A 50 5.46 2.59 -19.14
CA GLU A 50 4.00 2.56 -19.19
C GLU A 50 3.35 3.53 -18.20
N TRP A 51 3.89 3.64 -16.97
CA TRP A 51 3.41 4.63 -16.01
C TRP A 51 3.73 6.07 -16.43
N GLN A 52 4.85 6.29 -17.12
CA GLN A 52 5.20 7.58 -17.69
C GLN A 52 4.22 7.99 -18.82
N ASP A 53 3.73 7.04 -19.61
CA ASP A 53 2.68 7.27 -20.61
C ASP A 53 1.33 7.62 -19.96
N VAL A 54 0.98 6.98 -18.84
CA VAL A 54 -0.20 7.39 -18.04
C VAL A 54 -0.05 8.83 -17.52
N ALA A 55 1.16 9.24 -17.15
CA ALA A 55 1.46 10.61 -16.74
C ALA A 55 1.31 11.57 -17.94
N TYR A 56 1.84 11.23 -19.12
CA TYR A 56 1.67 12.04 -20.33
C TYR A 56 0.21 12.19 -20.76
N ALA A 57 -0.57 11.11 -20.65
CA ALA A 57 -2.01 11.16 -20.88
C ALA A 57 -2.72 12.15 -19.94
N ASN A 58 -2.12 12.50 -18.80
CA ASN A 58 -2.58 13.49 -17.83
C ASN A 58 -1.97 14.90 -18.01
N ASP A 59 -1.27 15.17 -19.12
CA ASP A 59 -0.64 16.45 -19.43
C ASP A 59 0.47 16.86 -18.43
N VAL A 60 1.01 15.88 -17.69
CA VAL A 60 2.17 16.02 -16.81
C VAL A 60 3.41 15.39 -17.46
N GLY A 61 4.58 16.02 -17.27
CA GLY A 61 5.76 15.72 -18.09
C GLY A 61 6.77 14.77 -17.46
N HIS A 62 6.59 14.40 -16.19
CA HIS A 62 7.59 13.69 -15.41
C HIS A 62 6.93 12.76 -14.39
N LEU A 63 7.45 11.55 -14.29
CA LEU A 63 7.14 10.57 -13.26
C LEU A 63 8.31 10.47 -12.27
N GLU A 64 8.02 10.73 -11.00
CA GLU A 64 8.92 10.51 -9.87
C GLU A 64 8.58 9.17 -9.21
N ILE A 65 9.60 8.38 -8.85
CA ILE A 65 9.42 7.11 -8.14
C ILE A 65 10.20 7.19 -6.83
N GLU A 66 9.52 6.93 -5.72
CA GLU A 66 10.12 6.94 -4.39
C GLU A 66 9.87 5.60 -3.69
N ASN A 67 10.92 5.10 -3.02
CA ASN A 67 10.86 3.91 -2.17
C ASN A 67 10.94 4.32 -0.70
N GLU A 68 9.85 4.12 0.04
CA GLU A 68 9.72 4.38 1.46
C GLU A 68 9.79 3.05 2.23
N LEU A 69 11.01 2.63 2.58
CA LEU A 69 11.22 1.35 3.28
C LEU A 69 10.86 1.46 4.77
N LEU A 70 9.87 0.68 5.19
CA LEU A 70 9.43 0.51 6.56
C LEU A 70 10.31 -0.50 7.30
N THR A 71 10.37 -0.38 8.62
CA THR A 71 11.13 -1.35 9.43
C THR A 71 10.35 -2.66 9.56
N PRO A 72 10.97 -3.85 9.32
CA PRO A 72 10.26 -5.14 9.30
C PRO A 72 9.42 -5.46 10.55
N SER A 73 9.85 -4.98 11.73
CA SER A 73 9.19 -5.26 13.01
C SER A 73 7.86 -4.51 13.22
N GLN A 74 7.46 -3.65 12.28
CA GLN A 74 6.32 -2.75 12.47
C GLN A 74 4.98 -3.43 12.19
N ILE A 75 4.90 -4.48 11.36
CA ILE A 75 3.63 -5.00 10.85
C ILE A 75 3.42 -6.46 11.25
N ARG A 76 2.58 -6.71 12.26
CA ARG A 76 2.36 -8.06 12.79
C ARG A 76 1.08 -8.72 12.25
N PHE A 77 0.08 -7.91 11.89
CA PHE A 77 -1.24 -8.36 11.47
C PHE A 77 -1.82 -7.47 10.36
N HIS A 78 -2.83 -7.96 9.64
CA HIS A 78 -3.44 -7.23 8.51
C HIS A 78 -4.06 -5.90 8.94
N GLY A 79 -4.59 -5.83 10.16
CA GLY A 79 -5.15 -4.60 10.72
C GLY A 79 -4.10 -3.50 10.94
N GLU A 80 -2.89 -3.87 11.35
CA GLU A 80 -1.78 -2.91 11.55
C GLU A 80 -1.25 -2.40 10.20
N ALA A 81 -1.28 -3.22 9.16
CA ALA A 81 -0.86 -2.81 7.82
C ALA A 81 -1.64 -1.58 7.33
N ILE A 82 -2.95 -1.55 7.53
CA ILE A 82 -3.80 -0.40 7.13
C ILE A 82 -3.35 0.89 7.84
N LEU A 83 -3.01 0.80 9.13
CA LEU A 83 -2.60 1.97 9.93
C LEU A 83 -1.20 2.46 9.56
N ILE A 84 -0.27 1.54 9.29
CA ILE A 84 1.16 1.85 9.08
C ILE A 84 1.44 2.31 7.65
N LEU A 85 0.69 1.78 6.68
CA LEU A 85 0.83 2.13 5.27
C LEU A 85 0.27 3.53 4.96
N GLU A 86 -0.48 4.17 5.86
CA GLU A 86 -0.99 5.54 5.71
C GLU A 86 -1.75 5.74 4.37
N LEU A 87 -2.70 4.85 4.09
CA LEU A 87 -3.55 4.90 2.89
C LEU A 87 -4.27 6.26 2.80
N GLU A 88 -4.32 6.89 1.62
CA GLU A 88 -5.15 8.10 1.45
C GLU A 88 -6.62 7.74 1.28
N ILE A 89 -6.89 6.55 0.74
CA ILE A 89 -8.23 5.99 0.65
C ILE A 89 -8.30 4.72 1.51
N GLU A 90 -8.89 4.85 2.70
CA GLU A 90 -9.03 3.78 3.69
C GLU A 90 -10.10 2.75 3.28
N VAL A 91 -9.84 1.97 2.24
CA VAL A 91 -10.75 0.90 1.78
C VAL A 91 -10.13 -0.47 2.06
N ALA A 92 -10.82 -1.25 2.89
CA ALA A 92 -10.55 -2.67 3.05
C ALA A 92 -11.44 -3.50 2.13
N CYS A 93 -10.84 -4.33 1.28
CA CYS A 93 -11.61 -5.27 0.48
C CYS A 93 -12.24 -6.35 1.39
N PRO A 94 -13.33 -7.02 0.96
CA PRO A 94 -13.99 -8.04 1.76
C PRO A 94 -13.05 -9.16 2.26
N VAL A 95 -12.04 -9.52 1.48
CA VAL A 95 -11.04 -10.52 1.87
C VAL A 95 -10.18 -10.02 3.02
N SER A 96 -9.67 -8.79 2.94
CA SER A 96 -8.90 -8.15 4.03
C SER A 96 -9.72 -8.05 5.31
N ILE A 97 -11.02 -7.73 5.20
CA ILE A 97 -11.93 -7.71 6.36
C ILE A 97 -12.03 -9.09 7.02
N GLN A 98 -12.19 -10.17 6.23
CA GLN A 98 -12.23 -11.52 6.76
C GLN A 98 -10.91 -11.95 7.43
N GLN A 99 -9.78 -11.55 6.84
CA GLN A 99 -8.45 -11.82 7.41
C GLN A 99 -8.27 -11.12 8.75
N ILE A 100 -8.60 -9.83 8.82
CA ILE A 100 -8.58 -9.05 10.07
C ILE A 100 -9.46 -9.70 11.14
N HIS A 101 -10.68 -10.13 10.77
CA HIS A 101 -11.58 -10.79 11.70
C HIS A 101 -11.01 -12.12 12.23
N ARG A 102 -10.43 -12.96 11.35
CA ARG A 102 -9.83 -14.23 11.75
C ARG A 102 -8.66 -14.01 12.71
N GLU A 103 -7.76 -13.08 12.40
CA GLU A 103 -6.63 -12.74 13.27
C GLU A 103 -7.09 -12.26 14.64
N HIS A 104 -8.20 -11.50 14.70
CA HIS A 104 -8.78 -11.07 15.96
C HIS A 104 -9.28 -12.27 16.80
N VAL A 105 -10.05 -13.18 16.20
CA VAL A 105 -10.56 -14.38 16.88
C VAL A 105 -9.43 -15.28 17.38
N GLU A 106 -8.40 -15.51 16.56
CA GLU A 106 -7.22 -16.30 16.95
C GLU A 106 -6.52 -15.71 18.17
N ARG A 107 -6.40 -14.38 18.23
CA ARG A 107 -5.79 -13.68 19.38
C ARG A 107 -6.65 -13.77 20.64
N GLU A 108 -7.97 -13.65 20.54
CA GLU A 108 -8.86 -13.86 21.69
C GLU A 108 -8.71 -15.30 22.22
N CYS A 109 -8.74 -16.30 21.35
CA CYS A 109 -8.55 -17.71 21.74
C CYS A 109 -7.18 -17.95 22.41
N GLN A 110 -6.10 -17.37 21.90
CA GLN A 110 -4.77 -17.45 22.53
C GLN A 110 -4.76 -16.79 23.91
N TRP A 111 -5.41 -15.64 24.06
CA TRP A 111 -5.52 -14.92 25.33
C TRP A 111 -6.27 -15.74 26.39
N PHE A 112 -7.35 -16.43 26.00
CA PHE A 112 -8.06 -17.36 26.88
C PHE A 112 -7.24 -18.61 27.25
N GLN A 113 -6.32 -19.05 26.39
CA GLN A 113 -5.47 -20.21 26.62
C GLN A 113 -4.20 -19.90 27.44
N SER A 114 -3.72 -18.65 27.41
CA SER A 114 -2.49 -18.23 28.12
C SER A 114 -2.68 -17.96 29.62
N GLY A 115 -3.93 -17.89 30.12
CA GLY A 115 -4.22 -17.96 31.56
C GLY A 115 -3.79 -16.75 32.39
N ASP A 116 -3.74 -15.55 31.82
CA ASP A 116 -3.61 -14.31 32.60
C ASP A 116 -4.99 -13.90 33.13
N MET A 117 -5.32 -14.35 34.34
CA MET A 117 -6.48 -13.92 35.14
C MET A 117 -6.03 -13.00 36.27
#